data_AF-A0A7Y4R2R1-F1
#
_entry.id   AF-A0A7Y4R2R1-F1
#
_cell.length_a   1.000
_cell.length_b   1.000
_cell.length_c   1.000
_cell.angle_alpha   90.00
_cell.angle_beta   90.00
_cell.angle_gamma   90.00
#
_symmetry.space_group_name_H-M   'P 1'
#
loop_
_entity.id
_entity.type
_entity.pdbx_description
1 polymer ?
#
loop_
_entity_poly.entity_id
_entity_poly.type
_entity_poly.pdbx_seq_one_letter_code
_entity_poly.pdbx_strand_id
1 'polypeptide(L)'
;MAKYDVYAIGNAIVDIVTEVEYDFFERNEVEKGVMTLVDEKRQQHLMQAIDMNKSKLTGGGSAGNTIAAISQFGGKGFYSCLVAKDELGKLFLEDLKSNQVETKLSYENLPQDHTGRCLVMTSPDAERTMNTFLGVNSFFSPAYLD
;
A
#
# COMPACT_ATOMS: atom_id res chain seq x y z
N MET A 1 -21.23 3.41 -24.62
CA MET A 1 -20.89 2.51 -23.51
C MET A 1 -19.99 3.26 -22.54
N ALA A 2 -20.08 2.97 -21.24
CA ALA A 2 -19.16 3.55 -20.25
C ALA A 2 -17.72 3.08 -20.52
N LYS A 3 -16.72 3.93 -20.24
CA LYS A 3 -15.30 3.58 -20.44
C LYS A 3 -14.84 2.50 -19.44
N TYR A 4 -15.32 2.57 -18.20
CA TYR A 4 -15.00 1.66 -17.10
C TYR A 4 -16.27 1.07 -16.49
N ASP A 5 -16.15 -0.13 -15.93
CA ASP A 5 -17.21 -0.78 -15.17
C ASP A 5 -17.20 -0.33 -13.70
N VAL A 6 -16.00 -0.08 -13.14
CA VAL A 6 -15.82 0.37 -11.76
C VAL A 6 -14.78 1.48 -11.68
N TYR A 7 -15.13 2.52 -10.93
CA TYR A 7 -14.22 3.60 -10.53
C TYR A 7 -13.96 3.48 -9.04
N ALA A 8 -12.70 3.32 -8.66
CA ALA A 8 -12.26 3.17 -7.28
C ALA A 8 -11.51 4.41 -6.79
N ILE A 9 -11.68 4.73 -5.52
CA ILE A 9 -10.90 5.74 -4.80
C ILE A 9 -10.40 5.11 -3.52
N GLY A 10 -9.13 5.33 -3.18
CA GLY A 10 -8.58 4.83 -1.93
C GLY A 10 -7.10 5.14 -1.76
N ASN A 11 -6.59 4.77 -0.59
CA ASN A 11 -5.19 4.93 -0.28
C ASN A 11 -4.36 3.92 -1.07
N ALA A 12 -3.41 4.41 -1.87
CA ALA A 12 -2.40 3.55 -2.48
C ALA A 12 -1.31 3.28 -1.44
N ILE A 13 -1.23 2.02 -1.03
CA ILE A 13 -0.35 1.55 0.03
C ILE A 13 0.45 0.39 -0.54
N VAL A 14 1.77 0.39 -0.34
CA VAL A 14 2.59 -0.80 -0.59
C VAL A 14 2.59 -1.66 0.68
N ASP A 15 2.15 -2.90 0.55
CA ASP A 15 2.22 -3.87 1.64
C ASP A 15 3.62 -4.47 1.67
N ILE A 16 4.29 -4.36 2.82
CA ILE A 16 5.57 -5.00 3.13
C ILE A 16 5.25 -6.17 4.06
N VAL A 17 5.12 -7.35 3.46
CA VAL A 17 4.74 -8.57 4.16
C VAL A 17 5.99 -9.26 4.68
N THR A 18 6.05 -9.51 5.99
CA THR A 18 7.21 -10.11 6.64
C THR A 18 6.76 -11.06 7.75
N GLU A 19 7.51 -12.14 7.95
CA GLU A 19 7.28 -13.08 9.04
C GLU A 19 8.04 -12.63 10.29
N VAL A 20 7.39 -12.65 11.45
CA VAL A 20 7.98 -12.26 12.73
C VAL A 20 7.63 -13.27 13.82
N GLU A 21 8.51 -13.38 14.81
CA GLU A 21 8.26 -14.19 16.01
C GLU A 21 7.39 -13.43 17.02
N TYR A 22 6.73 -14.15 17.94
CA TYR A 22 5.84 -13.54 18.93
C TYR A 22 6.51 -12.46 19.78
N ASP A 23 7.78 -12.64 20.12
CA ASP A 23 8.56 -11.70 20.92
C ASP A 23 8.88 -10.40 20.17
N PHE A 24 8.70 -10.35 18.83
CA PHE A 24 8.85 -9.12 18.05
C PHE A 24 7.85 -8.05 18.50
N PHE A 25 6.60 -8.45 18.76
CA PHE A 25 5.53 -7.51 19.09
C PHE A 25 5.78 -6.79 20.41
N GLU A 26 6.17 -7.53 21.44
CA GLU A 26 6.51 -6.94 22.74
C GLU A 26 7.77 -6.07 22.65
N ARG A 27 8.84 -6.57 22.02
CA ARG A 27 10.12 -5.83 21.88
C ARG A 27 9.98 -4.52 21.13
N ASN A 28 9.04 -4.45 20.19
CA ASN A 28 8.84 -3.28 19.36
C ASN A 28 7.60 -2.47 19.76
N GLU A 29 6.91 -2.79 20.87
CA GLU A 29 5.70 -2.08 21.31
C GLU A 29 4.56 -2.09 20.25
N VAL A 30 4.32 -3.24 19.62
CA VAL A 30 3.27 -3.43 18.62
C VAL A 30 2.15 -4.27 19.23
N GLU A 31 0.92 -3.75 19.21
CA GLU A 31 -0.26 -4.52 19.61
C GLU A 31 -0.61 -5.55 18.53
N LYS A 32 -0.63 -6.84 18.89
CA LYS A 32 -0.86 -7.96 17.95
C LYS A 32 -2.32 -8.01 17.50
N GLY A 33 -2.54 -8.35 16.23
CA GLY A 33 -3.86 -8.66 15.66
C GLY A 33 -4.69 -7.44 15.21
N VAL A 34 -4.14 -6.23 15.29
CA VAL A 34 -4.83 -5.00 14.89
C VAL A 34 -4.10 -4.26 13.77
N MET A 35 -4.81 -3.27 13.20
CA MET A 35 -4.22 -2.29 12.30
C MET A 35 -4.06 -0.95 13.02
N THR A 36 -2.83 -0.47 13.09
CA THR A 36 -2.49 0.78 13.77
C THR A 36 -1.95 1.78 12.76
N LEU A 37 -2.53 2.99 12.74
CA LEU A 37 -1.94 4.12 12.01
C LEU A 37 -0.71 4.62 12.75
N VAL A 38 0.38 4.81 12.02
CA VAL A 38 1.67 5.25 12.58
C VAL A 38 2.22 6.45 11.81
N ASP A 39 3.02 7.26 12.49
CA ASP A 39 3.79 8.32 11.86
C ASP A 39 5.04 7.77 11.15
N GLU A 40 5.73 8.64 10.44
CA GLU A 40 6.92 8.25 9.67
C GLU A 40 8.05 7.74 10.56
N LYS A 41 8.29 8.39 11.71
CA LYS A 41 9.37 8.03 12.63
C LYS A 41 9.16 6.61 13.16
N ARG A 42 7.93 6.28 13.55
CA ARG A 42 7.54 4.95 14.00
C ARG A 42 7.67 3.92 12.87
N GLN A 43 7.28 4.30 11.65
CA GLN A 43 7.43 3.40 10.51
C GLN A 43 8.90 3.09 10.19
N GLN A 44 9.77 4.10 10.20
CA GLN A 44 11.20 3.92 10.00
C GLN A 44 11.82 3.03 11.09
N HIS A 45 11.42 3.20 12.34
CA HIS A 45 11.86 2.34 13.44
C HIS A 45 11.50 0.87 13.20
N LEU A 46 10.25 0.56 12.86
CA LEU A 46 9.82 -0.80 12.59
C LEU A 46 10.46 -1.38 11.32
N MET A 47 10.66 -0.57 10.28
CA MET A 47 11.37 -0.99 9.06
C MET A 47 12.83 -1.38 9.33
N GLN A 48 13.49 -0.76 10.30
CA GLN A 48 14.84 -1.13 10.73
C GLN A 48 14.87 -2.42 11.58
N ALA A 49 13.74 -2.76 12.21
CA ALA A 49 13.62 -3.94 13.07
C ALA A 49 13.29 -5.23 12.29
N ILE A 50 12.75 -5.12 11.07
CA ILE A 50 12.40 -6.26 10.22
C ILE A 50 13.51 -6.60 9.21
N ASP A 51 13.56 -7.87 8.77
CA ASP A 51 14.48 -8.30 7.70
C ASP A 51 13.88 -8.01 6.32
N MET A 52 14.19 -6.83 5.78
CA MET A 52 13.71 -6.40 4.47
C MET A 52 14.09 -7.33 3.31
N ASN A 53 15.15 -8.15 3.43
CA ASN A 53 15.56 -9.08 2.37
C ASN A 53 14.64 -10.30 2.28
N LYS A 54 13.91 -10.60 3.37
CA LYS A 54 12.91 -11.67 3.42
C LYS A 54 11.50 -11.16 3.25
N SER A 55 11.31 -9.84 3.25
CA SER A 55 10.01 -9.23 3.08
C SER A 55 9.56 -9.25 1.62
N LYS A 56 8.27 -9.51 1.41
CA LYS A 56 7.63 -9.36 0.10
C LYS A 56 6.98 -8.00 -0.01
N LEU A 57 7.26 -7.28 -1.09
CA LEU A 57 6.61 -6.01 -1.42
C LEU A 57 5.56 -6.25 -2.51
N THR A 58 4.37 -5.69 -2.32
CA THR A 58 3.28 -5.76 -3.29
C THR A 58 2.43 -4.50 -3.22
N GLY A 59 1.79 -4.12 -4.32
CA GLY A 59 0.70 -3.14 -4.24
C GLY A 59 -0.39 -3.69 -3.33
N GLY A 60 -0.93 -2.81 -2.50
CA GLY A 60 -1.97 -3.11 -1.52
C GLY A 60 -3.03 -2.02 -1.49
N GLY A 61 -3.59 -1.82 -0.31
CA GLY A 61 -4.73 -0.93 -0.10
C GLY A 61 -6.05 -1.57 -0.53
N SER A 62 -7.09 -1.41 0.29
CA SER A 62 -8.36 -2.12 0.10
C SER A 62 -9.01 -1.87 -1.27
N ALA A 63 -9.05 -0.60 -1.71
CA ALA A 63 -9.61 -0.24 -3.01
C ALA A 63 -8.73 -0.72 -4.18
N GLY A 64 -7.40 -0.63 -4.03
CA GLY A 64 -6.41 -1.14 -4.98
C GLY A 64 -6.57 -2.65 -5.22
N ASN A 65 -6.66 -3.42 -4.14
CA ASN A 65 -6.89 -4.87 -4.21
C ASN A 65 -8.23 -5.21 -4.89
N THR A 66 -9.29 -4.46 -4.56
CA THR A 66 -10.62 -4.68 -5.14
C THR A 66 -10.62 -4.43 -6.65
N ILE A 67 -10.03 -3.32 -7.10
CA ILE A 67 -10.04 -2.94 -8.51
C ILE A 67 -9.12 -3.83 -9.34
N ALA A 68 -7.99 -4.29 -8.78
CA ALA A 68 -7.13 -5.29 -9.39
C ALA A 68 -7.89 -6.62 -9.58
N ALA A 69 -8.62 -7.08 -8.57
CA ALA A 69 -9.44 -8.29 -8.67
C ALA A 69 -10.53 -8.17 -9.76
N ILE A 70 -11.23 -7.03 -9.82
CA ILE A 70 -12.22 -6.76 -10.88
C ILE A 70 -11.58 -6.87 -12.26
N SER A 71 -10.39 -6.28 -12.44
CA SER A 71 -9.65 -6.35 -13.69
C SER A 71 -9.25 -7.79 -14.05
N GLN A 72 -8.76 -8.55 -13.09
CA GLN A 72 -8.41 -9.97 -13.27
C GLN A 72 -9.62 -10.84 -13.64
N PHE A 73 -10.82 -10.48 -13.19
CA PHE A 73 -12.07 -11.14 -13.60
C PHE A 73 -12.64 -10.64 -14.94
N GLY A 74 -11.92 -9.77 -15.65
CA GLY A 74 -12.27 -9.28 -16.99
C GLY A 74 -13.06 -7.97 -17.02
N GLY A 75 -13.27 -7.32 -15.88
CA GLY A 75 -13.85 -5.99 -15.80
C GLY A 75 -12.84 -4.88 -16.15
N LYS A 76 -13.33 -3.68 -16.45
CA LYS A 76 -12.49 -2.50 -16.69
C LYS A 76 -12.53 -1.59 -15.47
N GLY A 77 -11.39 -1.46 -14.81
CA GLY A 77 -11.25 -0.64 -13.60
C GLY A 77 -10.45 0.63 -13.82
N PHE A 78 -10.86 1.70 -13.15
CA PHE A 78 -10.06 2.91 -12.96
C PHE A 78 -9.81 3.17 -11.48
N TYR A 79 -8.60 3.61 -11.13
CA TYR A 79 -8.22 3.88 -9.75
C TYR A 79 -7.64 5.28 -9.56
N SER A 80 -8.36 6.11 -8.80
CA SER A 80 -7.82 7.37 -8.27
C SER A 80 -7.19 7.14 -6.90
N CYS A 81 -5.88 7.37 -6.86
CA CYS A 81 -5.06 7.25 -5.67
C CYS A 81 -3.89 8.22 -5.74
N LEU A 82 -3.00 8.21 -4.73
CA LEU A 82 -1.78 9.00 -4.73
C LEU A 82 -0.61 8.19 -4.19
N VAL A 83 0.47 8.16 -4.95
CA VAL A 83 1.78 7.65 -4.54
C VAL A 83 2.83 8.74 -4.75
N ALA A 84 3.98 8.61 -4.11
CA ALA A 84 5.07 9.57 -4.21
C ALA A 84 6.01 9.24 -5.36
N LYS A 85 6.89 10.20 -5.70
CA LYS A 85 8.00 10.00 -6.65
C LYS A 85 9.16 9.27 -5.97
N ASP A 86 8.89 8.04 -5.52
CA ASP A 86 9.86 7.14 -4.89
C ASP A 86 9.76 5.71 -5.47
N GLU A 87 10.67 4.83 -5.06
CA GLU A 87 10.72 3.45 -5.56
C GLU A 87 9.45 2.64 -5.24
N LEU A 88 8.82 2.91 -4.09
CA LEU A 88 7.57 2.25 -3.72
C LEU A 88 6.40 2.73 -4.58
N GLY A 89 6.35 4.02 -4.92
CA GLY A 89 5.35 4.59 -5.82
C GLY A 89 5.53 4.07 -7.24
N LYS A 90 6.78 3.92 -7.70
CA LYS A 90 7.08 3.27 -8.98
C LYS A 90 6.59 1.82 -9.00
N LEU A 91 6.91 1.03 -7.95
CA LEU A 91 6.43 -0.34 -7.79
C LEU A 91 4.91 -0.42 -7.84
N PHE A 92 4.22 0.48 -7.13
CA PHE A 92 2.75 0.51 -7.11
C PHE A 92 2.15 0.81 -8.49
N LEU A 93 2.72 1.76 -9.25
CA LEU A 93 2.28 2.06 -10.61
C LEU A 93 2.52 0.90 -11.58
N GLU A 94 3.66 0.21 -11.44
CA GLU A 94 3.97 -1.00 -12.21
C GLU A 94 2.98 -2.13 -11.90
N ASP A 95 2.60 -2.30 -10.62
CA ASP A 95 1.62 -3.29 -10.19
C ASP A 95 0.23 -3.00 -10.76
N LEU A 96 -0.27 -1.76 -10.69
CA LEU A 96 -1.54 -1.37 -11.33
C LEU A 96 -1.52 -1.66 -12.83
N LYS A 97 -0.43 -1.30 -13.52
CA LYS A 97 -0.26 -1.53 -14.95
C LYS A 97 -0.27 -3.03 -15.29
N SER A 98 0.41 -3.85 -14.49
CA SER A 98 0.43 -5.31 -14.67
C SER A 98 -0.94 -5.94 -14.49
N ASN A 99 -1.77 -5.36 -13.62
CA ASN A 99 -3.15 -5.74 -13.38
C ASN A 99 -4.14 -5.05 -14.34
N GLN A 100 -3.66 -4.33 -15.36
CA GLN A 100 -4.51 -3.62 -16.34
C GLN A 100 -5.50 -2.62 -15.71
N VAL A 101 -5.14 -2.03 -14.56
CA VAL A 101 -5.92 -0.97 -13.91
C VAL A 101 -5.42 0.39 -14.39
N GLU A 102 -6.31 1.20 -14.97
CA GLU A 102 -5.98 2.57 -15.38
C GLU A 102 -5.94 3.52 -14.17
N THR A 103 -5.05 4.51 -14.20
CA THR A 103 -4.97 5.59 -13.22
C THR A 103 -4.54 6.88 -13.90
N LYS A 104 -4.93 8.04 -13.35
CA LYS A 104 -4.52 9.37 -13.82
C LYS A 104 -3.02 9.65 -13.59
N LEU A 105 -2.41 8.91 -12.67
CA LEU A 105 -1.05 9.19 -12.22
C LEU A 105 -0.01 8.95 -13.33
N SER A 106 0.93 9.88 -13.43
CA SER A 106 2.17 9.74 -14.20
C SER A 106 3.33 10.01 -13.26
N TYR A 107 4.32 9.11 -13.24
CA TYR A 107 5.44 9.13 -12.30
C TYR A 107 6.17 10.48 -12.26
N GLU A 108 6.28 11.15 -13.41
CA GLU A 108 7.01 12.41 -13.49
C GLU A 108 6.37 13.58 -12.73
N ASN A 109 5.04 13.51 -12.54
CA ASN A 109 4.24 14.55 -11.91
C ASN A 109 3.88 14.23 -10.45
N LEU A 110 4.49 13.19 -9.87
CA LEU A 110 4.21 12.79 -8.48
C LEU A 110 4.93 13.71 -7.47
N PRO A 111 4.36 13.89 -6.27
CA PRO A 111 4.99 14.65 -5.19
C PRO A 111 6.30 13.99 -4.73
N GLN A 112 7.29 14.81 -4.34
CA GLN A 112 8.51 14.33 -3.67
C GLN A 112 8.28 14.20 -2.16
N ASP A 113 7.89 13.01 -1.74
CA ASP A 113 7.63 12.64 -0.35
C ASP A 113 7.65 11.09 -0.29
N HIS A 114 6.93 10.46 0.64
CA HIS A 114 6.91 9.02 0.84
C HIS A 114 5.57 8.39 0.43
N THR A 115 5.65 7.35 -0.39
CA THR A 115 4.50 6.49 -0.69
C THR A 115 4.02 5.81 0.60
N GLY A 116 2.69 5.72 0.75
CA GLY A 116 2.07 5.02 1.87
C GLY A 116 2.50 3.54 1.90
N ARG A 117 2.69 3.00 3.10
CA ARG A 117 3.19 1.64 3.29
C ARG A 117 2.59 1.00 4.53
N CYS A 118 2.23 -0.27 4.43
CA CYS A 118 1.75 -1.08 5.53
C CYS A 118 2.77 -2.17 5.83
N LEU A 119 3.29 -2.22 7.06
CA LEU A 119 4.04 -3.37 7.54
C LEU A 119 3.03 -4.43 7.95
N VAL A 120 2.99 -5.54 7.21
CA VAL A 120 2.13 -6.69 7.48
C VAL A 120 2.99 -7.77 8.12
N MET A 121 2.95 -7.81 9.45
CA MET A 121 3.74 -8.74 10.27
C MET A 121 2.91 -9.99 10.53
N THR A 122 3.37 -11.12 10.02
CA THR A 122 2.69 -12.42 10.15
C THR A 122 3.39 -13.27 11.21
N SER A 123 2.65 -13.68 12.24
CA SER A 123 3.16 -14.57 13.29
C SER A 123 3.00 -16.06 12.95
N PRO A 124 3.63 -16.99 13.71
CA PRO A 124 3.55 -18.43 13.43
C PRO A 124 2.13 -19.02 13.44
N ASP A 125 1.16 -18.36 14.09
CA ASP A 125 -0.28 -18.70 14.07
C ASP A 125 -1.02 -18.15 12.84
N ALA A 126 -0.29 -17.59 11.87
CA ALA A 126 -0.79 -16.93 10.66
C ALA A 126 -1.66 -15.69 10.89
N GLU A 127 -1.69 -15.15 12.13
CA GLU A 127 -2.34 -13.87 12.41
C GLU A 127 -1.51 -12.72 11.82
N ARG A 128 -2.22 -11.70 11.30
CA ARG A 128 -1.60 -10.53 10.68
C ARG A 128 -1.79 -9.31 11.56
N THR A 129 -0.68 -8.64 11.86
CA THR A 129 -0.65 -7.37 12.57
C THR A 129 -0.13 -6.29 11.64
N MET A 130 -0.83 -5.17 11.56
CA MET A 130 -0.62 -4.16 10.53
C MET A 130 -0.22 -2.82 11.14
N ASN A 131 0.87 -2.22 10.67
CA ASN A 131 1.25 -0.85 11.03
C ASN A 131 1.35 -0.01 9.75
N THR A 132 0.46 0.97 9.64
CA THR A 132 0.22 1.68 8.39
C THR A 132 0.64 3.13 8.50
N PHE A 133 1.63 3.51 7.68
CA PHE A 133 1.99 4.90 7.45
C PHE A 133 1.34 5.38 6.15
N LEU A 134 0.52 6.43 6.24
CA LEU A 134 -0.27 6.90 5.09
C LEU A 134 0.57 7.65 4.04
N GLY A 135 1.67 8.29 4.46
CA GLY A 135 2.50 9.10 3.57
C GLY A 135 1.67 10.12 2.79
N VAL A 136 1.95 10.24 1.49
CA VAL A 136 1.29 11.18 0.57
C VAL A 136 -0.22 11.03 0.49
N ASN A 137 -0.80 9.88 0.87
CA ASN A 137 -2.26 9.70 0.84
C ASN A 137 -2.98 10.72 1.74
N SER A 138 -2.30 11.26 2.76
CA SER A 138 -2.82 12.34 3.61
C SER A 138 -3.06 13.66 2.85
N PHE A 139 -2.46 13.81 1.66
CA PHE A 139 -2.60 14.96 0.77
C PHE A 139 -3.48 14.66 -0.45
N PHE A 140 -4.13 13.50 -0.50
CA PHE A 140 -5.07 13.20 -1.56
C PHE A 140 -6.20 14.25 -1.59
N SER A 141 -6.58 14.68 -2.78
CA SER A 141 -7.52 15.79 -3.00
C SER A 141 -8.20 15.63 -4.35
N PRO A 142 -9.25 16.43 -4.65
CA PRO A 142 -9.94 16.38 -5.94
C PRO A 142 -9.04 16.58 -7.17
N ALA A 143 -7.84 17.14 -7.02
CA ALA A 143 -6.87 17.26 -8.11
C ALA A 143 -6.44 15.89 -8.69
N TYR A 144 -6.54 14.82 -7.90
CA TYR A 144 -6.17 13.45 -8.28
C TYR A 144 -7.36 12.60 -8.74
N LEU A 145 -8.53 13.20 -8.90
CA LEU A 145 -9.69 12.58 -9.55
C LEU A 145 -9.62 12.76 -11.08
N ASP A 146 -10.21 11.84 -11.83
CA ASP A 146 -10.38 11.89 -13.30
C ASP A 146 -11.84 12.14 -13.70
#